data_AF-A0A2H9LVT6-F1
#
_entry.id   AF-A0A2H9LVT6-F1
#
_cell.length_a   1.000
_cell.length_b   1.000
_cell.length_c   1.000
_cell.angle_alpha   90.00
_cell.angle_beta   90.00
_cell.angle_gamma   90.00
#
_symmetry.space_group_name_H-M   'P 1'
#
loop_
_entity.id
_entity.type
_entity.pdbx_description
1 polymer ?
#
loop_
_entity_poly.entity_id
_entity_poly.type
_entity_poly.pdbx_seq_one_letter_code
_entity_poly.pdbx_strand_id
1 'polypeptide(L)'
;MILKICPEILEYSKEVQKLCCKKYPQHPKGCPNYAKKEGCPPQPLINEVLDFKQPIYLIYTEFKIGNFARGIKKAHPEWTEKQCYNLRYWQPKARKIQRREEGKAELLFNLTKIIKSPEANGINIDSLFKKLNMPLEWPPRKITRLVSIGGYAI
;
A
#
# COMPACT_ATOMS: atom_id res chain seq x y z
N MET A 1 9.23 8.36 0.34
CA MET A 1 8.80 9.56 -0.41
C MET A 1 7.52 10.04 0.20
N ILE A 2 7.36 11.36 0.29
CA ILE A 2 6.20 11.98 0.94
C ILE A 2 5.69 13.07 0.00
N LEU A 3 4.42 12.99 -0.38
CA LEU A 3 3.77 13.97 -1.26
C LEU A 3 2.55 14.52 -0.52
N LYS A 4 2.45 15.85 -0.42
CA LYS A 4 1.20 16.49 -0.04
C LYS A 4 0.22 16.33 -1.20
N ILE A 5 -0.99 15.85 -0.91
CA ILE A 5 -2.04 15.62 -1.90
C ILE A 5 -3.31 16.38 -1.52
N CYS A 6 -4.07 16.81 -2.53
CA CYS A 6 -5.38 17.39 -2.33
C CYS A 6 -6.40 16.27 -2.04
N PRO A 7 -7.21 16.35 -0.97
CA PRO A 7 -8.17 15.30 -0.61
C PRO A 7 -9.13 14.91 -1.75
N GLU A 8 -9.44 15.84 -2.65
CA GLU A 8 -10.37 15.66 -3.78
C GLU A 8 -9.87 14.63 -4.81
N ILE A 9 -8.57 14.33 -4.84
CA ILE A 9 -8.04 13.30 -5.74
C ILE A 9 -8.28 11.88 -5.18
N LEU A 10 -8.57 11.75 -3.87
CA LEU A 10 -8.83 10.47 -3.23
C LEU A 10 -10.22 9.95 -3.61
N GLU A 11 -10.24 8.90 -4.42
CA GLU A 11 -11.44 8.09 -4.60
C GLU A 11 -11.51 7.04 -3.52
N TYR A 12 -12.58 7.04 -2.73
CA TYR A 12 -12.80 6.05 -1.70
C TYR A 12 -14.25 5.62 -1.61
N SER A 13 -14.47 4.33 -1.32
CA SER A 13 -15.81 3.79 -1.14
C SER A 13 -15.80 2.45 -0.38
N LYS A 14 -16.98 2.02 0.10
CA LYS A 14 -17.12 0.69 0.72
C LYS A 14 -16.95 -0.44 -0.29
N GLU A 15 -17.15 -0.18 -1.58
CA GLU A 15 -16.93 -1.15 -2.67
C GLU A 15 -15.45 -1.50 -2.81
N VAL A 16 -14.55 -0.54 -2.60
CA VAL A 16 -13.10 -0.79 -2.58
C VAL A 16 -12.74 -1.76 -1.45
N GLN A 17 -13.36 -1.64 -0.27
CA GLN A 17 -13.15 -2.59 0.83
C GLN A 17 -13.55 -4.02 0.47
N LYS A 18 -14.55 -4.19 -0.42
CA LYS A 18 -15.00 -5.50 -0.92
C LYS A 18 -14.00 -6.16 -1.87
N LEU A 19 -12.96 -5.45 -2.34
CA LEU A 19 -11.88 -6.06 -3.13
C LEU A 19 -11.18 -7.18 -2.36
N CYS A 20 -11.08 -7.07 -1.04
CA CYS A 20 -10.53 -8.12 -0.18
C CYS A 20 -11.34 -9.43 -0.22
N CYS A 21 -12.61 -9.40 -0.64
CA CYS A 21 -13.45 -10.60 -0.79
C CYS A 21 -13.29 -11.27 -2.16
N LYS A 22 -12.60 -10.63 -3.12
CA LYS A 22 -12.40 -11.20 -4.46
C LYS A 22 -11.39 -12.35 -4.42
N LYS A 23 -11.65 -13.40 -5.20
CA LYS A 23 -10.78 -14.57 -5.32
C LYS A 23 -9.47 -14.20 -6.01
N TYR A 24 -8.36 -14.76 -5.54
CA TYR A 24 -7.05 -14.65 -6.19
C TYR A 24 -6.26 -15.96 -6.01
N PRO A 25 -5.14 -16.18 -6.72
CA PRO A 25 -4.44 -17.47 -6.72
C PRO A 25 -4.14 -17.97 -5.30
N GLN A 26 -4.52 -19.23 -5.02
CA GLN A 26 -4.43 -19.89 -3.69
C GLN A 26 -5.37 -19.34 -2.60
N HIS A 27 -6.28 -18.43 -2.95
CA HIS A 27 -7.23 -17.79 -2.05
C HIS A 27 -8.64 -17.74 -2.67
N PRO A 28 -9.34 -18.90 -2.76
CA PRO A 28 -10.64 -19.01 -3.42
C PRO A 28 -11.79 -18.33 -2.66
N LYS A 29 -11.56 -17.90 -1.42
CA LYS A 29 -12.51 -17.14 -0.58
C LYS A 29 -12.08 -15.68 -0.39
N GLY A 30 -11.11 -15.21 -1.17
CA GLY A 30 -10.48 -13.89 -0.98
C GLY A 30 -9.46 -13.85 0.14
N CYS A 31 -9.15 -12.64 0.59
CA CYS A 31 -8.08 -12.34 1.53
C CYS A 31 -8.33 -13.06 2.87
N PRO A 32 -7.38 -13.89 3.34
CA PRO A 32 -7.56 -14.65 4.57
C PRO A 32 -7.66 -13.77 5.83
N ASN A 33 -7.25 -12.50 5.73
CA ASN A 33 -7.25 -11.52 6.83
C ASN A 33 -8.52 -10.66 6.90
N TYR A 34 -9.40 -10.72 5.89
CA TYR A 34 -10.66 -9.97 5.89
C TYR A 34 -11.48 -10.29 7.15
N ALA A 35 -11.94 -9.26 7.84
CA ALA A 35 -12.69 -9.33 9.10
C ALA A 35 -12.01 -10.10 10.24
N LYS A 36 -10.68 -10.31 10.19
CA LYS A 36 -9.93 -11.06 11.22
C LYS A 36 -8.78 -10.26 11.82
N LYS A 37 -8.03 -9.56 10.98
CA LYS A 37 -6.84 -8.84 11.41
C LYS A 37 -7.14 -7.36 11.61
N GLU A 38 -6.58 -6.79 12.66
CA GLU A 38 -6.57 -5.34 12.86
C GLU A 38 -5.98 -4.61 11.63
N GLY A 39 -6.66 -3.53 11.21
CA GLY A 39 -6.29 -2.76 10.02
C GLY A 39 -6.65 -3.43 8.69
N CYS A 40 -7.42 -4.53 8.69
CA CYS A 40 -8.09 -5.07 7.51
C CYS A 40 -9.57 -4.68 7.50
N PRO A 41 -10.22 -4.65 6.31
CA PRO A 41 -11.64 -4.34 6.24
C PRO A 41 -12.51 -5.33 7.04
N PRO A 42 -13.68 -4.90 7.54
CA PRO A 42 -14.23 -3.53 7.43
C PRO A 42 -13.48 -2.53 8.32
N GLN A 43 -13.28 -1.31 7.81
CA GLN A 43 -12.76 -0.16 8.56
C GLN A 43 -13.61 1.08 8.23
N PRO A 44 -13.60 2.13 9.05
CA PRO A 44 -14.17 3.42 8.67
C PRO A 44 -13.53 3.92 7.37
N LEU A 45 -14.31 4.62 6.54
CA LEU A 45 -13.80 5.25 5.34
C LEU A 45 -12.78 6.33 5.70
N ILE A 46 -11.86 6.63 4.79
CA ILE A 46 -10.76 7.55 5.08
C ILE A 46 -11.22 8.94 5.56
N ASN A 47 -12.37 9.43 5.08
CA ASN A 47 -12.97 10.71 5.48
C ASN A 47 -13.69 10.66 6.84
N GLU A 48 -13.87 9.48 7.41
CA GLU A 48 -14.36 9.30 8.79
C GLU A 48 -13.18 9.19 9.78
N VAL A 49 -11.95 9.12 9.27
CA VAL A 49 -10.74 8.94 10.08
C VAL A 49 -9.83 10.16 10.04
N LEU A 50 -9.76 10.86 8.90
CA LEU A 50 -8.91 12.04 8.71
C LEU A 50 -9.74 13.30 8.46
N ASP A 51 -9.32 14.42 9.04
CA ASP A 51 -9.88 15.74 8.76
C ASP A 51 -9.41 16.23 7.39
N PHE A 52 -10.33 16.25 6.43
CA PHE A 52 -10.07 16.68 5.06
C PHE A 52 -9.94 18.21 4.93
N LYS A 53 -10.19 18.98 5.99
CA LYS A 53 -9.85 20.41 6.04
C LYS A 53 -8.34 20.62 6.25
N GLN A 54 -7.64 19.59 6.69
CA GLN A 54 -6.21 19.61 6.92
C GLN A 54 -5.43 18.97 5.75
N PRO A 55 -4.13 19.28 5.62
CA PRO A 55 -3.26 18.62 4.64
C PRO A 55 -3.26 17.09 4.78
N ILE A 56 -3.41 16.39 3.65
CA ILE A 56 -3.23 14.94 3.55
C ILE A 56 -1.92 14.64 2.83
N TYR A 57 -1.22 13.60 3.26
CA TYR A 57 0.06 13.19 2.73
C TYR A 57 0.02 11.74 2.22
N LEU A 58 0.40 11.54 0.96
CA LEU A 58 0.72 10.25 0.41
C LEU A 58 2.16 9.89 0.80
N ILE A 59 2.32 8.83 1.59
CA ILE A 59 3.62 8.31 2.01
C ILE A 59 3.84 7.00 1.28
N TYR A 60 4.84 6.95 0.40
CA TYR A 60 5.10 5.75 -0.37
C TYR A 60 6.58 5.45 -0.55
N THR A 61 6.87 4.19 -0.83
CA THR A 61 8.22 3.72 -1.16
C THR A 61 8.20 2.88 -2.41
N GLU A 62 9.17 3.13 -3.28
CA GLU A 62 9.43 2.28 -4.43
C GLU A 62 10.45 1.21 -4.07
N PHE A 63 10.06 -0.04 -4.28
CA PHE A 63 10.94 -1.18 -4.14
C PHE A 63 11.19 -1.81 -5.51
N LYS A 64 12.46 -1.82 -5.93
CA LYS A 64 12.92 -2.39 -7.21
C LYS A 64 12.88 -3.92 -7.18
N ILE A 65 11.67 -4.50 -7.14
CA ILE A 65 11.43 -5.94 -7.02
C ILE A 65 12.11 -6.74 -8.13
N GLY A 66 12.20 -6.20 -9.35
CA GLY A 66 12.89 -6.88 -10.46
C GLY A 66 14.38 -7.05 -10.20
N ASN A 67 15.04 -6.05 -9.62
CA ASN A 67 16.46 -6.17 -9.25
C ASN A 67 16.64 -7.20 -8.13
N PHE A 68 15.73 -7.20 -7.16
CA PHE A 68 15.74 -8.15 -6.05
C PHE A 68 15.55 -9.59 -6.54
N ALA A 69 14.55 -9.84 -7.40
CA ALA A 69 14.26 -11.14 -7.97
C ALA A 69 15.44 -11.66 -8.83
N ARG A 70 16.10 -10.78 -9.61
CA ARG A 70 17.33 -11.15 -10.34
C ARG A 70 18.47 -11.54 -9.40
N GLY A 71 18.61 -10.85 -8.26
CA GLY A 71 19.57 -11.22 -7.22
C GLY A 71 19.30 -12.63 -6.66
N ILE A 72 18.03 -12.93 -6.35
CA ILE A 72 17.62 -14.27 -5.90
C ILE A 72 17.91 -15.32 -6.99
N LYS A 73 17.55 -15.04 -8.25
CA LYS A 73 17.77 -15.98 -9.36
C LYS A 73 19.25 -16.28 -9.60
N LYS A 74 20.14 -15.32 -9.37
CA LYS A 74 21.60 -15.54 -9.43
C LYS A 74 22.08 -16.44 -8.29
N ALA A 75 21.55 -16.27 -7.09
CA ALA A 75 21.88 -17.10 -5.93
C ALA A 75 21.25 -18.51 -5.99
N HIS A 76 20.11 -18.63 -6.67
CA HIS A 76 19.35 -19.88 -6.85
C HIS A 76 18.93 -20.06 -8.32
N PRO A 77 19.86 -20.46 -9.21
CA PRO A 77 19.60 -20.60 -10.64
C PRO A 77 18.50 -21.62 -10.98
N GLU A 78 18.24 -22.59 -10.11
CA GLU A 78 17.22 -23.61 -10.24
C GLU A 78 15.80 -23.11 -9.91
N TRP A 79 15.67 -21.99 -9.18
CA TRP A 79 14.36 -21.47 -8.78
C TRP A 79 13.56 -20.94 -9.96
N THR A 80 12.26 -21.25 -9.97
CA THR A 80 11.31 -20.66 -10.91
C THR A 80 11.19 -19.15 -10.72
N GLU A 81 10.73 -18.47 -11.76
CA GLU A 81 10.46 -17.03 -11.68
C GLU A 81 9.48 -16.71 -10.53
N LYS A 82 8.41 -17.52 -10.39
CA LYS A 82 7.44 -17.38 -9.30
C LYS A 82 8.07 -17.45 -7.91
N GLN A 83 9.05 -18.32 -7.69
CA GLN A 83 9.79 -18.40 -6.42
C GLN A 83 10.62 -17.13 -6.20
N CYS A 84 11.29 -16.62 -7.23
CA CYS A 84 12.12 -15.41 -7.13
C CYS A 84 11.30 -14.15 -6.76
N TYR A 85 10.03 -14.07 -7.19
CA TYR A 85 9.12 -12.96 -6.89
C TYR A 85 8.30 -13.17 -5.60
N ASN A 86 8.53 -14.23 -4.85
CA ASN A 86 7.74 -14.54 -3.66
C ASN A 86 7.79 -13.40 -2.63
N LEU A 87 6.59 -12.92 -2.27
CA LEU A 87 6.34 -11.83 -1.32
C LEU A 87 7.12 -11.97 0.00
N ARG A 88 7.30 -13.20 0.49
CA ARG A 88 7.98 -13.47 1.77
C ARG A 88 9.42 -12.97 1.81
N TYR A 89 10.11 -12.90 0.67
CA TYR A 89 11.53 -12.56 0.63
C TYR A 89 11.79 -11.05 0.60
N TRP A 90 10.94 -10.29 -0.11
CA TRP A 90 11.17 -8.86 -0.32
C TRP A 90 10.28 -7.96 0.54
N GLN A 91 9.07 -8.40 0.89
CA GLN A 91 8.11 -7.57 1.60
C GLN A 91 8.63 -7.07 2.96
N PRO A 92 9.34 -7.86 3.79
CA PRO A 92 9.89 -7.35 5.05
C PRO A 92 10.90 -6.22 4.84
N LYS A 93 11.73 -6.30 3.79
CA LYS A 93 12.70 -5.27 3.43
C LYS A 93 12.00 -3.99 2.98
N ALA A 94 11.02 -4.12 2.10
CA ALA A 94 10.23 -2.99 1.63
C ALA A 94 9.47 -2.31 2.78
N ARG A 95 8.82 -3.07 3.67
CA ARG A 95 8.14 -2.53 4.87
C ARG A 95 9.08 -1.81 5.82
N LYS A 96 10.33 -2.28 5.98
CA LYS A 96 11.33 -1.57 6.79
C LYS A 96 11.63 -0.18 6.23
N ILE A 97 11.71 -0.06 4.89
CA ILE A 97 11.91 1.23 4.22
C ILE A 97 10.66 2.10 4.38
N GLN A 98 9.47 1.55 4.13
CA GLN A 98 8.20 2.28 4.29
C GLN A 98 8.03 2.86 5.70
N ARG A 99 8.30 2.08 6.75
CA ARG A 99 8.21 2.56 8.13
C ARG A 99 9.15 3.73 8.45
N ARG A 100 10.30 3.80 7.79
CA ARG A 100 11.22 4.94 7.94
C ARG A 100 10.62 6.19 7.31
N GLU A 101 9.98 6.05 6.16
CA GLU A 101 9.31 7.18 5.49
C GLU A 101 8.06 7.63 6.25
N GLU A 102 7.30 6.70 6.84
CA GLU A 102 6.19 7.00 7.76
C GLU A 102 6.67 7.82 8.95
N GLY A 103 7.73 7.37 9.66
CA GLY A 103 8.26 8.10 10.81
C GLY A 103 8.84 9.47 10.44
N LYS A 104 9.45 9.62 9.25
CA LYS A 104 9.85 10.94 8.74
C LYS A 104 8.65 11.86 8.53
N ALA A 105 7.58 11.35 7.91
CA ALA A 105 6.38 12.14 7.65
C ALA A 105 5.70 12.57 8.95
N GLU A 106 5.60 11.66 9.92
CA GLU A 106 5.07 11.91 11.25
C GLU A 106 5.80 13.08 11.93
N LEU A 107 7.14 13.06 11.94
CA LEU A 107 7.96 14.11 12.54
C LEU A 107 7.97 15.43 11.77
N LEU A 108 8.03 15.37 10.44
CA LEU A 108 8.13 16.58 9.60
C LEU A 108 6.83 17.38 9.57
N PHE A 109 5.69 16.71 9.65
CA PHE A 109 4.38 17.33 9.47
C PHE A 109 3.49 17.22 10.71
N ASN A 110 4.01 16.73 11.84
CA ASN A 110 3.26 16.51 13.08
C ASN A 110 1.94 15.76 12.86
N LEU A 111 1.99 14.70 12.05
CA LEU A 111 0.80 13.91 11.70
C LEU A 111 0.29 13.20 12.94
N THR A 112 -1.01 13.31 13.20
CA THR A 112 -1.63 12.60 14.34
C THR A 112 -2.11 11.20 13.94
N LYS A 113 -2.19 10.90 12.63
CA LYS A 113 -2.63 9.59 12.13
C LYS A 113 -1.91 9.18 10.85
N ILE A 114 -1.48 7.92 10.81
CA ILE A 114 -0.98 7.25 9.61
C ILE A 114 -1.78 5.96 9.37
N ILE A 115 -2.43 5.89 8.21
CA ILE A 115 -3.18 4.74 7.70
C ILE A 115 -2.26 3.88 6.83
N LYS A 116 -1.86 2.72 7.37
CA LYS A 116 -0.91 1.79 6.73
C LYS A 116 -1.56 0.84 5.70
N SER A 117 -2.89 0.74 5.72
CA SER A 117 -3.67 -0.10 4.81
C SER A 117 -4.79 0.75 4.18
N PRO A 118 -4.48 1.70 3.29
CA PRO A 118 -5.48 2.65 2.79
C PRO A 118 -6.66 2.01 2.05
N GLU A 119 -6.46 0.88 1.38
CA GLU A 119 -7.56 0.09 0.78
C GLU A 119 -8.55 -0.43 1.83
N ALA A 120 -8.08 -0.70 3.06
CA ALA A 120 -8.95 -1.10 4.16
C ALA A 120 -9.91 0.03 4.56
N ASN A 121 -9.45 1.27 4.48
CA ASN A 121 -10.25 2.50 4.65
C ASN A 121 -10.94 2.94 3.35
N GLY A 122 -11.02 2.06 2.36
CA GLY A 122 -11.79 2.25 1.14
C GLY A 122 -11.09 3.04 0.04
N ILE A 123 -9.81 3.42 0.18
CA ILE A 123 -9.11 4.19 -0.87
C ILE A 123 -8.74 3.32 -2.06
N ASN A 124 -9.11 3.77 -3.26
CA ASN A 124 -8.67 3.18 -4.52
C ASN A 124 -7.24 3.63 -4.85
N ILE A 125 -6.25 2.84 -4.42
CA ILE A 125 -4.82 3.15 -4.65
C ILE A 125 -4.50 3.24 -6.15
N ASP A 126 -5.07 2.35 -6.97
CA ASP A 126 -4.83 2.34 -8.41
C ASP A 126 -5.26 3.65 -9.07
N SER A 127 -6.45 4.14 -8.72
CA SER A 127 -6.96 5.42 -9.22
C SER A 127 -6.10 6.59 -8.73
N LEU A 128 -5.74 6.61 -7.44
CA LEU A 128 -4.86 7.63 -6.87
C LEU A 128 -3.53 7.75 -7.63
N PHE A 129 -2.85 6.63 -7.85
CA PHE A 129 -1.56 6.63 -8.56
C PHE A 129 -1.70 6.97 -10.03
N LYS A 130 -2.81 6.65 -10.69
CA LYS A 130 -3.11 7.11 -12.06
C LYS A 130 -3.27 8.64 -12.11
N LYS A 131 -4.02 9.24 -11.19
CA LYS A 131 -4.18 10.71 -11.10
C LYS A 131 -2.88 11.44 -10.82
N LEU A 132 -1.93 10.78 -10.16
CA LEU A 132 -0.59 11.30 -9.91
C LEU A 132 0.41 11.01 -11.05
N ASN A 133 -0.03 10.49 -12.21
CA ASN A 133 0.82 10.11 -13.33
C ASN A 133 1.92 9.08 -12.96
N MET A 134 1.64 8.22 -11.98
CA MET A 134 2.56 7.18 -11.48
C MET A 134 1.89 5.80 -11.48
N PRO A 135 1.40 5.29 -12.62
CA PRO A 135 0.60 4.07 -12.66
C PRO A 135 1.31 2.88 -11.98
N LEU A 136 0.50 2.04 -11.32
CA LEU A 136 0.95 0.81 -10.68
C LEU A 136 1.02 -0.34 -11.69
N GLU A 137 1.98 -1.24 -11.49
CA GLU A 137 2.17 -2.44 -12.30
C GLU A 137 1.55 -3.65 -11.59
N TRP A 138 0.66 -4.37 -12.28
CA TRP A 138 -0.01 -5.55 -11.76
C TRP A 138 0.11 -6.74 -12.72
N PRO A 139 0.73 -7.87 -12.32
CA PRO A 139 1.54 -8.03 -11.11
C PRO A 139 2.86 -7.24 -11.20
N PRO A 140 3.44 -6.79 -10.08
CA PRO A 140 4.66 -5.99 -10.11
C PRO A 140 5.86 -6.85 -10.56
N ARG A 141 6.56 -6.43 -11.61
CA ARG A 141 7.78 -7.09 -12.12
C ARG A 141 8.99 -6.19 -12.00
N LYS A 142 8.85 -4.89 -12.21
CA LYS A 142 9.96 -3.93 -12.14
C LYS A 142 10.01 -3.26 -10.78
N ILE A 143 8.92 -2.63 -10.40
CA ILE A 143 8.80 -1.82 -9.18
C ILE A 143 7.47 -2.17 -8.50
N THR A 144 7.50 -2.26 -7.18
CA THR A 144 6.28 -2.28 -6.36
C THR A 144 6.30 -1.08 -5.42
N ARG A 145 5.12 -0.52 -5.14
CA ARG A 145 4.96 0.62 -4.24
C ARG A 145 4.23 0.19 -2.98
N LEU A 146 4.82 0.46 -1.82
CA LEU A 146 4.10 0.39 -0.55
C LEU A 146 3.54 1.78 -0.26
N VAL A 147 2.33 1.83 0.27
CA VAL A 147 1.55 3.06 0.34
C VAL A 147 0.90 3.17 1.71
N SER A 148 1.01 4.36 2.30
CA SER A 148 0.34 4.78 3.51
C SER A 148 -0.21 6.18 3.30
N ILE A 149 -1.30 6.53 3.98
CA ILE A 149 -1.88 7.88 3.96
C ILE A 149 -1.72 8.50 5.35
N GLY A 150 -1.09 9.66 5.40
CA GLY A 150 -0.91 10.45 6.61
C GLY A 150 -1.83 11.66 6.63
N GLY A 151 -2.30 12.03 7.82
CA GLY A 151 -3.12 13.22 8.02
C GLY A 151 -3.37 13.48 9.50
N TYR A 152 -4.39 14.27 9.75
CA TYR A 152 -4.83 14.64 11.10
C TYR A 152 -6.13 13.92 11.39
N ALA A 153 -6.19 13.19 12.50
CA ALA A 153 -7.43 12.58 12.96
C ALA A 153 -8.53 13.64 13.20
N ILE A 154 -9.78 13.26 12.94
CA ILE A 154 -10.99 14.04 13.28
C ILE A 154 -11.17 14.08 14.79
#